data_AF-A0A820E4N0-F1
#
_entry.id   AF-A0A820E4N0-F1
#
_cell.length_a   1.000
_cell.length_b   1.000
_cell.length_c   1.000
_cell.angle_alpha   90.00
_cell.angle_beta   90.00
_cell.angle_gamma   90.00
#
_symmetry.space_group_name_H-M   'P 1'
#
loop_
_entity.id
_entity.type
_entity.pdbx_description
1 polymer ?
#
loop_
_entity_poly.entity_id
_entity_poly.type
_entity_poly.pdbx_seq_one_letter_code
_entity_poly.pdbx_strand_id
1 'polypeptide(L)'
;MLNLPLTKKQNLSECRICSAPAQYVNFGTISCSSCKMFFKRNANIGQELFKCNFGGNCEIKRDNHHMCASCRLRKCFQSAMTTDKFRPSRPTKSKIKSLVKVELRYQSEKLSILNSLKPDHSLLTTSQWTLLSNLYDTFDESQVSLLSKSLVDTHSSLEPTNVTYQRLVENYLLSIYETTGRYLRLNDDIFKLSFTDRSIVLRNAADNVPCMACAFIIHHFDLFSLDSFLKTLTAIYGHRPVSLSLLAMKFIISDIVIFKLALSLFAFSKTTYLYSPNIPVDSTNSSTLFHIQNKYAEVTWKYLNYRYGWYEAVKHFHSIIYCLMACTMLMVPVQSVSTHVDNVDSIVELTEVTLILDDV
;
A
#
# COMPACT_ATOMS: atom_id res chain seq x y z
N MET A 1 30.33 -11.77 7.60
CA MET A 1 31.21 -12.02 8.76
C MET A 1 30.36 -11.91 10.03
N LEU A 2 30.46 -12.67 11.13
CA LEU A 2 31.12 -13.92 11.54
C LEU A 2 30.19 -14.52 12.62
N ASN A 3 29.79 -15.80 12.51
CA ASN A 3 29.28 -16.52 13.69
C ASN A 3 30.52 -16.73 14.57
N LEU A 4 30.71 -15.94 15.63
CA LEU A 4 31.84 -16.20 16.52
C LEU A 4 31.62 -17.55 17.21
N PRO A 5 32.51 -18.54 17.00
CA PRO A 5 32.51 -19.73 17.84
C PRO A 5 32.89 -19.30 19.25
N LEU A 6 32.19 -19.83 20.26
CA LEU A 6 32.74 -19.87 21.61
C LEU A 6 34.10 -20.58 21.51
N THR A 7 35.15 -19.97 22.05
CA THR A 7 36.54 -20.45 21.93
C THR A 7 36.64 -21.92 22.38
N LYS A 8 37.35 -22.74 21.58
CA LYS A 8 37.40 -24.21 21.69
C LYS A 8 38.01 -24.70 23.02
N LYS A 9 37.16 -25.16 23.94
CA LYS A 9 37.24 -26.45 24.65
C LYS A 9 35.85 -26.75 25.24
N GLN A 10 35.43 -28.02 25.14
CA GLN A 10 34.09 -28.56 25.42
C GLN A 10 33.34 -27.88 26.59
N ASN A 11 32.24 -27.19 26.29
CA ASN A 11 31.04 -27.09 27.12
C ASN A 11 29.89 -26.54 26.25
N LEU A 12 28.83 -27.34 25.99
CA LEU A 12 27.57 -26.79 25.49
C LEU A 12 27.05 -25.80 26.54
N SER A 13 26.75 -24.57 26.13
CA SER A 13 26.12 -23.58 27.02
C SER A 13 24.60 -23.77 26.99
N GLU A 14 23.89 -23.29 28.00
CA GLU A 14 22.42 -23.34 28.00
C GLU A 14 21.82 -22.15 27.24
N CYS A 15 20.76 -22.41 26.46
CA CYS A 15 19.95 -21.38 25.82
C CYS A 15 19.32 -20.47 26.88
N ARG A 16 19.59 -19.15 26.83
CA ARG A 16 19.04 -18.18 27.80
C ARG A 16 17.51 -18.08 27.80
N ILE A 17 16.85 -18.62 26.77
CA ILE A 17 15.40 -18.59 26.61
C ILE A 17 14.73 -19.84 27.19
N CYS A 18 15.21 -21.04 26.86
CA CYS A 18 14.54 -22.30 27.20
C CYS A 18 15.45 -23.35 27.86
N SER A 19 16.69 -22.99 28.20
CA SER A 19 17.73 -23.85 28.78
C SER A 19 18.15 -25.07 27.96
N ALA A 20 17.60 -25.25 26.74
CA ALA A 20 18.07 -26.27 25.81
C ALA A 20 19.56 -26.06 25.46
N PRO A 21 20.31 -27.14 25.14
CA PRO A 21 21.71 -27.00 24.77
C PRO A 21 21.90 -26.06 23.57
N ALA A 22 22.85 -25.15 23.69
CA ALA A 22 23.15 -24.11 22.72
C ALA A 22 24.66 -24.02 22.48
N GLN A 23 25.01 -23.84 21.22
CA GLN A 23 26.42 -23.79 20.78
C GLN A 23 26.84 -22.40 20.31
N TYR A 24 25.88 -21.50 20.03
CA TYR A 24 26.13 -20.25 19.36
C TYR A 24 25.34 -19.08 19.97
N VAL A 25 25.91 -17.89 19.87
CA VAL A 25 25.22 -16.62 20.09
C VAL A 25 24.40 -16.31 18.83
N ASN A 26 23.07 -16.21 18.96
CA ASN A 26 22.19 -15.76 17.88
C ASN A 26 21.50 -14.46 18.30
N PHE A 27 21.52 -13.46 17.43
CA PHE A 27 20.83 -12.18 17.61
C PHE A 27 21.19 -11.42 18.90
N GLY A 28 22.36 -11.69 19.50
CA GLY A 28 22.82 -11.00 20.71
C GLY A 28 22.89 -11.87 21.97
N THR A 29 22.33 -13.08 21.96
CA THR A 29 22.33 -13.97 23.13
C THR A 29 22.59 -15.44 22.80
N ILE A 30 23.09 -16.20 23.77
CA ILE A 30 23.27 -17.66 23.63
C ILE A 30 21.89 -18.31 23.53
N SER A 31 21.62 -18.99 22.41
CA SER A 31 20.31 -19.57 22.14
C SER A 31 20.37 -20.83 21.28
N CYS A 32 19.41 -21.73 21.51
CA CYS A 32 19.25 -22.93 20.69
C CYS A 32 18.67 -22.60 19.30
N SER A 33 18.79 -23.54 18.36
CA SER A 33 18.27 -23.41 16.99
C SER A 33 16.77 -23.12 16.93
N SER A 34 15.99 -23.74 17.84
CA SER A 34 14.54 -23.54 17.96
C SER A 34 14.20 -22.10 18.34
N CYS A 35 14.84 -21.53 19.38
CA CYS A 35 14.60 -20.15 19.80
C CYS A 35 15.13 -19.13 18.78
N LYS A 36 16.24 -19.43 18.11
CA LYS A 36 16.74 -18.62 16.97
C LYS A 36 15.69 -18.49 15.87
N MET A 37 15.15 -19.62 15.39
CA MET A 37 14.17 -19.61 14.30
C MET A 37 12.84 -19.00 14.73
N PHE A 38 12.42 -19.26 15.96
CA PHE A 38 11.25 -18.63 16.55
C PHE A 38 11.39 -17.10 16.59
N PHE A 39 12.50 -16.58 17.10
CA PHE A 39 12.74 -15.13 17.16
C PHE A 39 12.75 -14.51 15.76
N LYS A 40 13.46 -15.12 14.79
CA LYS A 40 13.51 -14.63 13.41
C LYS A 40 12.13 -14.50 12.74
N ARG A 41 11.19 -15.40 13.05
CA ARG A 41 9.83 -15.40 12.46
C ARG A 41 8.89 -14.40 13.12
N ASN A 42 9.09 -14.10 14.40
CA ASN A 42 8.08 -13.41 15.21
C ASN A 42 8.49 -12.02 15.69
N ALA A 43 9.79 -11.69 15.70
CA ALA A 43 10.27 -10.42 16.27
C ALA A 43 9.75 -9.17 15.55
N ASN A 44 9.49 -9.25 14.24
CA ASN A 44 8.99 -8.13 13.43
C ASN A 44 7.45 -8.00 13.41
N ILE A 45 6.73 -8.96 14.02
CA ILE A 45 5.26 -8.97 14.05
C ILE A 45 4.73 -8.03 15.16
N GLY A 46 5.57 -7.63 16.13
CA GLY A 46 5.17 -6.84 17.29
C GLY A 46 4.76 -7.72 18.47
N GLN A 47 5.24 -7.42 19.68
CA GLN A 47 4.95 -8.22 20.88
C GLN A 47 3.46 -8.14 21.28
N GLU A 48 2.82 -7.01 20.99
CA GLU A 48 1.43 -6.68 21.26
C GLU A 48 0.42 -7.58 20.53
N LEU A 49 0.82 -8.20 19.41
CA LEU A 49 -0.03 -9.12 18.66
C LEU A 49 -0.06 -10.54 19.26
N PHE A 50 0.83 -10.85 20.22
CA PHE A 50 0.86 -12.16 20.87
C PHE A 50 0.14 -12.12 22.23
N LYS A 51 -1.03 -12.78 22.31
CA LYS A 51 -1.75 -12.96 23.58
C LYS A 51 -1.28 -14.20 24.34
N CYS A 52 -1.17 -14.10 25.66
CA CYS A 52 -0.89 -15.22 26.53
C CYS A 52 -2.20 -15.78 27.09
N ASN A 53 -2.39 -17.10 26.99
CA ASN A 53 -3.58 -17.79 27.50
C ASN A 53 -3.46 -18.22 28.97
N PHE A 54 -2.33 -17.95 29.62
CA PHE A 54 -1.98 -18.49 30.95
C PHE A 54 -1.46 -17.41 31.91
N GLY A 55 -2.06 -16.22 31.90
CA GLY A 55 -1.76 -15.16 32.88
C GLY A 55 -0.42 -14.43 32.68
N GLY A 56 0.19 -14.56 31.50
CA GLY A 56 1.32 -13.71 31.12
C GLY A 56 2.64 -14.02 31.82
N ASN A 57 2.80 -15.13 32.55
CA ASN A 57 4.04 -15.49 33.26
C ASN A 57 4.48 -16.94 33.00
N CYS A 58 4.26 -17.47 31.79
CA CYS A 58 4.61 -18.85 31.46
C CYS A 58 6.11 -19.11 31.60
N GLU A 59 6.44 -20.18 32.32
CA GLU A 59 7.81 -20.67 32.39
C GLU A 59 8.21 -21.31 31.05
N ILE A 60 9.30 -20.83 30.45
CA ILE A 60 9.80 -21.30 29.16
C ILE A 60 10.97 -22.26 29.37
N LYS A 61 10.74 -23.55 29.12
CA LYS A 61 11.69 -24.67 29.16
C LYS A 61 11.73 -25.38 27.80
N ARG A 62 12.73 -26.24 27.58
CA ARG A 62 12.91 -27.00 26.34
C ARG A 62 11.62 -27.71 25.89
N ASP A 63 10.93 -28.36 26.83
CA ASP A 63 9.81 -29.24 26.48
C ASP A 63 8.48 -28.50 26.32
N ASN A 64 8.34 -27.30 26.90
CA ASN A 64 7.09 -26.54 26.89
C ASN A 64 7.19 -25.19 26.15
N HIS A 65 8.34 -24.83 25.56
CA HIS A 65 8.52 -23.52 24.94
C HIS A 65 7.53 -23.24 23.80
N HIS A 66 6.90 -24.26 23.23
CA HIS A 66 5.92 -24.12 22.16
C HIS A 66 4.52 -23.76 22.66
N MET A 67 4.23 -23.95 23.96
CA MET A 67 2.91 -23.73 24.55
C MET A 67 2.48 -22.26 24.61
N CYS A 68 3.43 -21.32 24.65
CA CYS A 68 3.11 -19.89 24.72
C CYS A 68 4.10 -19.04 23.90
N ALA A 69 3.68 -18.66 22.70
CA ALA A 69 4.46 -17.79 21.83
C ALA A 69 4.67 -16.38 22.42
N SER A 70 3.66 -15.83 23.11
CA SER A 70 3.72 -14.50 23.75
C SER A 70 4.85 -14.42 24.79
N CYS A 71 4.83 -15.30 25.80
CA CYS A 71 5.85 -15.30 26.85
C CYS A 71 7.24 -15.68 26.30
N ARG A 72 7.30 -16.57 25.31
CA ARG A 72 8.57 -16.95 24.67
C ARG A 72 9.20 -15.76 23.93
N LEU A 73 8.41 -14.99 23.16
CA LEU A 73 8.93 -13.85 22.40
C LEU A 73 9.40 -12.73 23.33
N ARG A 74 8.61 -12.42 24.37
CA ARG A 74 9.03 -11.47 25.40
C ARG A 74 10.34 -11.88 26.07
N LYS A 75 10.51 -13.17 26.40
CA LYS A 75 11.75 -13.69 26.99
C LYS A 75 12.95 -13.59 26.04
N CYS A 76 12.73 -13.74 24.72
CA CYS A 76 13.79 -13.49 23.72
C CYS A 76 14.33 -12.05 23.82
N PHE A 77 13.45 -11.05 23.84
CA PHE A 77 13.85 -9.65 23.97
C PHE A 77 14.48 -9.34 25.32
N GLN A 78 13.91 -9.84 26.43
CA GLN A 78 14.49 -9.71 27.77
C GLN A 78 15.90 -10.34 27.88
N SER A 79 16.19 -11.37 27.08
CA SER A 79 17.50 -12.01 26.99
C SER A 79 18.47 -11.27 26.05
N ALA A 80 18.14 -10.03 25.65
CA ALA A 80 18.90 -9.18 24.72
C ALA A 80 19.00 -9.72 23.28
N MET A 81 18.01 -10.47 22.80
CA MET A 81 17.87 -10.68 21.36
C MET A 81 17.40 -9.38 20.69
N THR A 82 18.11 -8.93 19.66
CA THR A 82 17.76 -7.74 18.87
C THR A 82 17.52 -8.09 17.39
N THR A 83 16.56 -7.40 16.78
CA THR A 83 16.28 -7.40 15.34
C THR A 83 17.35 -6.68 14.52
N ASP A 84 18.17 -5.83 15.13
CA ASP A 84 19.25 -5.08 14.44
C ASP A 84 20.28 -6.00 13.80
N LYS A 85 20.39 -7.23 14.31
CA LYS A 85 21.29 -8.28 13.81
C LYS A 85 20.63 -9.17 12.76
N PHE A 86 19.42 -8.85 12.30
CA PHE A 86 18.84 -9.50 11.14
C PHE A 86 19.62 -9.03 9.93
N ARG A 87 20.41 -9.95 9.34
CA ARG A 87 20.90 -9.70 7.98
C ARG A 87 19.68 -9.55 7.08
N PRO A 88 19.63 -8.52 6.22
CA PRO A 88 18.61 -8.46 5.17
C PRO A 88 18.67 -9.79 4.43
N SER A 89 17.50 -10.42 4.31
CA SER A 89 17.42 -11.60 3.47
C SER A 89 17.73 -11.16 2.05
N ARG A 90 18.92 -11.50 1.55
CA ARG A 90 19.22 -11.38 0.13
C ARG A 90 18.13 -12.17 -0.59
N PRO A 91 17.27 -11.55 -1.41
CA PRO A 91 16.20 -12.26 -2.08
C PRO A 91 16.82 -13.37 -2.92
N THR A 92 16.28 -14.58 -2.81
CA THR A 92 16.73 -15.70 -3.64
C THR A 92 16.50 -15.33 -5.11
N LYS A 93 17.34 -15.81 -6.02
CA LYS A 93 17.12 -15.63 -7.48
C LYS A 93 15.71 -16.06 -7.93
N SER A 94 15.02 -16.91 -7.16
CA SER A 94 13.61 -17.28 -7.37
C SER A 94 12.60 -16.16 -7.06
N LYS A 95 12.85 -15.30 -6.05
CA LYS A 95 11.95 -14.21 -5.66
C LYS A 95 12.04 -13.01 -6.61
N ILE A 96 13.22 -12.75 -7.19
CA ILE A 96 13.39 -11.75 -8.27
C ILE A 96 12.71 -12.24 -9.56
N LYS A 97 12.88 -13.52 -9.92
CA LYS A 97 12.16 -14.13 -11.06
C LYS A 97 10.64 -14.10 -10.88
N SER A 98 10.12 -14.18 -9.65
CA SER A 98 8.68 -14.07 -9.42
C SER A 98 8.16 -12.65 -9.60
N LEU A 99 8.96 -11.61 -9.31
CA LEU A 99 8.56 -10.21 -9.45
C LEU A 99 8.64 -9.71 -10.90
N VAL A 100 9.60 -10.17 -11.71
CA VAL A 100 9.58 -9.92 -13.18
C VAL A 100 8.35 -10.58 -13.84
N LYS A 101 7.89 -11.71 -13.29
CA LYS A 101 6.64 -12.38 -13.72
C LYS A 101 5.37 -11.63 -13.30
N VAL A 102 5.46 -10.69 -12.36
CA VAL A 102 4.33 -9.83 -11.96
C VAL A 102 4.08 -8.77 -13.02
N GLU A 103 5.11 -8.09 -13.51
CA GLU A 103 4.97 -7.09 -14.58
C GLU A 103 4.44 -7.68 -15.90
N LEU A 104 4.98 -8.83 -16.32
CA LEU A 104 4.47 -9.51 -17.52
C LEU A 104 3.00 -9.91 -17.37
N ARG A 105 2.57 -10.24 -16.14
CA ARG A 105 1.16 -10.48 -15.85
C ARG A 105 0.34 -9.20 -15.92
N TYR A 106 0.86 -8.08 -15.40
CA TYR A 106 0.21 -6.77 -15.52
C TYR A 106 -0.10 -6.40 -16.97
N GLN A 107 0.93 -6.38 -17.81
CA GLN A 107 0.82 -5.96 -19.20
C GLN A 107 -0.08 -6.92 -19.98
N SER A 108 0.01 -8.23 -19.70
CA SER A 108 -0.85 -9.24 -20.31
C SER A 108 -2.31 -9.08 -19.88
N GLU A 109 -2.58 -8.81 -18.60
CA GLU A 109 -3.92 -8.62 -18.06
C GLU A 109 -4.54 -7.31 -18.58
N LYS A 110 -3.76 -6.23 -18.57
CA LYS A 110 -4.10 -4.93 -19.16
C LYS A 110 -4.50 -5.06 -20.63
N LEU A 111 -3.67 -5.72 -21.45
CA LEU A 111 -3.96 -5.96 -22.86
C LEU A 111 -5.17 -6.88 -23.05
N SER A 112 -5.31 -7.92 -22.21
CA SER A 112 -6.47 -8.81 -22.24
C SER A 112 -7.78 -8.08 -21.91
N ILE A 113 -7.76 -7.17 -20.93
CA ILE A 113 -8.93 -6.37 -20.55
C ILE A 113 -9.33 -5.51 -21.74
N LEU A 114 -8.40 -4.72 -22.29
CA LEU A 114 -8.67 -3.87 -23.45
C LEU A 114 -9.24 -4.64 -24.65
N ASN A 115 -8.62 -5.76 -25.01
CA ASN A 115 -9.08 -6.58 -26.15
C ASN A 115 -10.45 -7.23 -25.92
N SER A 116 -10.87 -7.38 -24.66
CA SER A 116 -12.15 -7.95 -24.29
C SER A 116 -13.30 -6.94 -24.20
N LEU A 117 -13.00 -5.63 -24.26
CA LEU A 117 -14.02 -4.59 -24.34
C LEU A 117 -14.62 -4.59 -25.75
N LYS A 118 -15.69 -5.34 -25.95
CA LYS A 118 -16.48 -5.32 -27.20
C LYS A 118 -17.87 -4.76 -26.89
N PRO A 119 -18.40 -3.82 -27.71
CA PRO A 119 -19.70 -3.20 -27.45
C PRO A 119 -20.91 -4.15 -27.44
N ASP A 120 -20.78 -5.42 -27.82
CA ASP A 120 -21.91 -6.34 -27.87
C ASP A 120 -22.30 -6.92 -26.50
N HIS A 121 -23.61 -6.88 -26.21
CA HIS A 121 -24.27 -7.37 -25.00
C HIS A 121 -23.97 -6.62 -23.68
N SER A 122 -23.35 -5.42 -23.74
CA SER A 122 -23.14 -4.59 -22.55
C SER A 122 -24.37 -3.72 -22.22
N LEU A 123 -24.62 -3.47 -20.93
CA LEU A 123 -25.60 -2.46 -20.46
C LEU A 123 -25.04 -1.03 -20.48
N LEU A 124 -23.80 -0.86 -20.94
CA LEU A 124 -23.10 0.42 -21.03
C LEU A 124 -23.54 1.16 -22.30
N THR A 125 -23.88 2.43 -22.16
CA THR A 125 -24.16 3.29 -23.32
C THR A 125 -22.87 3.65 -24.05
N THR A 126 -22.97 4.14 -25.29
CA THR A 126 -21.82 4.66 -26.04
C THR A 126 -21.03 5.71 -25.26
N SER A 127 -21.72 6.64 -24.59
CA SER A 127 -21.06 7.66 -23.77
C SER A 127 -20.34 7.09 -22.55
N GLN A 128 -20.88 6.01 -21.94
CA GLN A 128 -20.22 5.32 -20.83
C GLN A 128 -18.98 4.55 -21.31
N TRP A 129 -19.01 3.99 -22.52
CA TRP A 129 -17.83 3.40 -23.15
C TRP A 129 -16.74 4.42 -23.44
N THR A 130 -17.10 5.58 -23.99
CA THR A 130 -16.16 6.68 -24.19
C THR A 130 -15.55 7.13 -22.87
N LEU A 131 -16.36 7.25 -21.80
CA LEU A 131 -15.85 7.59 -20.47
C LEU A 131 -14.80 6.57 -19.98
N LEU A 132 -15.07 5.26 -20.11
CA LEU A 132 -14.12 4.22 -19.72
C LEU A 132 -12.81 4.30 -20.50
N SER A 133 -12.89 4.55 -21.81
CA SER A 133 -11.71 4.75 -22.66
C SER A 133 -10.91 5.99 -22.23
N ASN A 134 -11.58 7.11 -21.99
CA ASN A 134 -10.92 8.34 -21.57
C ASN A 134 -10.25 8.16 -20.21
N LEU A 135 -10.97 7.61 -19.21
CA LEU A 135 -10.43 7.34 -17.87
C LEU A 135 -9.19 6.47 -17.91
N TYR A 136 -9.17 5.51 -18.84
CA TYR A 136 -8.02 4.65 -19.04
C TYR A 136 -6.77 5.46 -19.40
N ASP A 137 -6.89 6.52 -20.21
CA ASP A 137 -5.76 7.38 -20.58
C ASP A 137 -5.49 8.49 -19.55
N THR A 138 -6.49 8.90 -18.76
CA THR A 138 -6.39 10.01 -17.80
C THR A 138 -5.38 9.74 -16.66
N PHE A 139 -5.33 8.51 -16.15
CA PHE A 139 -4.35 8.09 -15.15
C PHE A 139 -3.26 7.24 -15.82
N ASP A 140 -2.12 7.86 -16.17
CA ASP A 140 -0.98 7.17 -16.80
C ASP A 140 0.00 6.65 -15.74
N GLU A 141 -0.07 5.34 -15.48
CA GLU A 141 0.79 4.65 -14.52
C GLU A 141 2.17 4.20 -15.06
N SER A 142 2.52 4.56 -16.30
CA SER A 142 3.74 4.06 -16.97
C SER A 142 5.02 4.37 -16.20
N GLN A 143 5.22 5.64 -15.80
CA GLN A 143 6.42 6.05 -15.06
C GLN A 143 6.48 5.40 -13.68
N VAL A 144 5.36 5.36 -12.97
CA VAL A 144 5.29 4.71 -11.65
C VAL A 144 5.63 3.22 -11.77
N SER A 145 5.16 2.56 -12.82
CA SER A 145 5.48 1.15 -13.11
C SER A 145 6.97 0.94 -13.36
N LEU A 146 7.62 1.84 -14.10
CA LEU A 146 9.08 1.81 -14.34
C LEU A 146 9.88 2.02 -13.04
N LEU A 147 9.45 2.92 -12.17
CA LEU A 147 10.08 3.14 -10.87
C LEU A 147 9.86 1.96 -9.93
N SER A 148 8.67 1.36 -9.93
CA SER A 148 8.35 0.13 -9.19
C SER A 148 9.26 -1.01 -9.60
N LYS A 149 9.49 -1.18 -10.91
CA LYS A 149 10.47 -2.14 -11.43
C LYS A 149 11.89 -1.83 -10.95
N SER A 150 12.30 -0.57 -11.02
CA SER A 150 13.63 -0.15 -10.55
C SER A 150 13.81 -0.46 -9.05
N LEU A 151 12.78 -0.28 -8.23
CA LEU A 151 12.78 -0.64 -6.81
C LEU A 151 12.98 -2.16 -6.62
N VAL A 152 12.23 -2.97 -7.36
CA VAL A 152 12.36 -4.44 -7.35
C VAL A 152 13.77 -4.88 -7.75
N ASP A 153 14.31 -4.33 -8.84
CA ASP A 153 15.60 -4.71 -9.40
C ASP A 153 16.77 -4.33 -8.47
N THR A 154 16.66 -3.16 -7.82
CA THR A 154 17.70 -2.65 -6.90
C THR A 154 17.60 -3.18 -5.47
N HIS A 155 16.44 -3.71 -5.06
CA HIS A 155 16.23 -4.22 -3.70
C HIS A 155 17.26 -5.28 -3.26
N SER A 156 17.77 -6.07 -4.21
CA SER A 156 18.70 -7.17 -3.94
C SER A 156 20.16 -6.73 -3.76
N SER A 157 20.49 -5.55 -4.26
CA SER A 157 21.85 -5.00 -4.33
C SER A 157 22.09 -3.89 -3.32
N LEU A 158 21.05 -3.19 -2.86
CA LEU A 158 21.17 -2.04 -1.98
C LEU A 158 20.48 -2.27 -0.63
N GLU A 159 21.19 -1.90 0.44
CA GLU A 159 20.64 -1.88 1.81
C GLU A 159 19.57 -0.79 1.95
N PRO A 160 18.57 -0.92 2.84
CA PRO A 160 17.52 0.10 3.07
C PRO A 160 18.05 1.49 3.46
N THR A 161 19.21 1.55 4.11
CA THR A 161 19.90 2.80 4.49
C THR A 161 20.71 3.42 3.36
N ASN A 162 20.70 2.79 2.18
CA ASN A 162 21.38 3.32 1.01
C ASN A 162 20.62 4.54 0.48
N VAL A 163 21.30 5.68 0.43
CA VAL A 163 20.75 6.97 -0.02
C VAL A 163 20.16 6.88 -1.44
N THR A 164 20.76 6.08 -2.32
CA THR A 164 20.23 5.87 -3.68
C THR A 164 18.90 5.14 -3.68
N TYR A 165 18.72 4.13 -2.81
CA TYR A 165 17.44 3.43 -2.68
C TYR A 165 16.37 4.34 -2.05
N GLN A 166 16.74 5.14 -1.04
CA GLN A 166 15.83 6.11 -0.43
C GLN A 166 15.33 7.12 -1.46
N ARG A 167 16.23 7.70 -2.25
CA ARG A 167 15.88 8.63 -3.34
C ARG A 167 14.99 7.97 -4.40
N LEU A 168 15.18 6.67 -4.65
CA LEU A 168 14.33 5.94 -5.58
C LEU A 168 12.90 5.76 -5.04
N VAL A 169 12.74 5.53 -3.73
CA VAL A 169 11.41 5.50 -3.08
C VAL A 169 10.76 6.88 -3.10
N GLU A 170 11.51 7.94 -2.84
CA GLU A 170 11.02 9.33 -2.92
C GLU A 170 10.56 9.67 -4.35
N ASN A 171 11.35 9.33 -5.37
CA ASN A 171 10.97 9.52 -6.77
C ASN A 171 9.72 8.71 -7.15
N TYR A 172 9.61 7.47 -6.67
CA TYR A 172 8.39 6.66 -6.84
C TYR A 172 7.17 7.35 -6.24
N LEU A 173 7.27 7.86 -5.02
CA LEU A 173 6.17 8.57 -4.35
C LEU A 173 5.82 9.85 -5.10
N LEU A 174 6.80 10.67 -5.47
CA LEU A 174 6.58 11.90 -6.24
C LEU A 174 5.87 11.61 -7.57
N SER A 175 6.27 10.54 -8.27
CA SER A 175 5.61 10.13 -9.51
C SER A 175 4.13 9.77 -9.32
N ILE A 176 3.73 9.20 -8.18
CA ILE A 176 2.30 8.98 -7.85
C ILE A 176 1.54 10.30 -7.80
N TYR A 177 2.11 11.30 -7.12
CA TYR A 177 1.51 12.63 -6.98
C TYR A 177 1.44 13.37 -8.31
N GLU A 178 2.49 13.31 -9.13
CA GLU A 178 2.51 13.87 -10.48
C GLU A 178 1.46 13.23 -11.39
N THR A 179 1.37 11.89 -11.40
CA THR A 179 0.33 11.15 -12.14
C THR A 179 -1.07 11.54 -11.64
N THR A 180 -1.24 11.74 -10.33
CA THR A 180 -2.49 12.23 -9.75
C THR A 180 -2.84 13.63 -10.26
N GLY A 181 -1.89 14.57 -10.23
CA GLY A 181 -2.12 15.92 -10.75
C GLY A 181 -2.50 15.92 -12.23
N ARG A 182 -1.83 15.11 -13.04
CA ARG A 182 -2.20 14.92 -14.44
C ARG A 182 -3.61 14.36 -14.57
N TYR A 183 -3.96 13.37 -13.76
CA TYR A 183 -5.31 12.81 -13.74
C TYR A 183 -6.37 13.88 -13.43
N LEU A 184 -6.13 14.74 -12.45
CA LEU A 184 -7.07 15.82 -12.11
C LEU A 184 -7.19 16.85 -13.24
N ARG A 185 -6.09 17.26 -13.87
CA ARG A 185 -6.13 18.20 -15.01
C ARG A 185 -6.88 17.67 -16.22
N LEU A 186 -6.79 16.36 -16.47
CA LEU A 186 -7.38 15.71 -17.64
C LEU A 186 -8.78 15.13 -17.38
N ASN A 187 -9.35 15.32 -16.19
CA ASN A 187 -10.69 14.82 -15.87
C ASN A 187 -11.76 15.88 -16.18
N ASP A 188 -12.46 15.70 -17.30
CA ASP A 188 -13.50 16.62 -17.77
C ASP A 188 -14.63 16.90 -16.76
N ASP A 189 -14.89 16.02 -15.80
CA ASP A 189 -15.95 16.25 -14.82
C ASP A 189 -15.57 17.30 -13.77
N ILE A 190 -14.28 17.55 -13.55
CA ILE A 190 -13.81 18.62 -12.65
C ILE A 190 -14.21 20.00 -13.20
N PHE A 191 -14.23 20.18 -14.52
CA PHE A 191 -14.64 21.42 -15.17
C PHE A 191 -16.14 21.70 -15.08
N LYS A 192 -16.96 20.67 -14.83
CA LYS A 192 -18.42 20.81 -14.66
C LYS A 192 -18.82 21.38 -13.30
N LEU A 193 -17.88 21.42 -12.36
CA LEU A 193 -18.09 21.98 -11.03
C LEU A 193 -17.96 23.51 -11.07
N SER A 194 -18.66 24.19 -10.15
CA SER A 194 -18.44 25.61 -9.92
C SER A 194 -17.00 25.87 -9.46
N PHE A 195 -16.49 27.09 -9.62
CA PHE A 195 -15.12 27.42 -9.18
C PHE A 195 -14.86 27.04 -7.71
N THR A 196 -15.80 27.34 -6.82
CA THR A 196 -15.71 26.99 -5.38
C THR A 196 -15.72 25.47 -5.17
N ASP A 197 -16.66 24.76 -5.80
CA ASP A 197 -16.72 23.30 -5.69
C ASP A 197 -15.45 22.66 -6.26
N ARG A 198 -14.94 23.18 -7.38
CA ARG A 198 -13.75 22.70 -8.06
C ARG A 198 -12.52 22.74 -7.15
N SER A 199 -12.25 23.87 -6.49
CA SER A 199 -11.11 23.98 -5.56
C SER A 199 -11.22 23.00 -4.39
N ILE A 200 -12.43 22.85 -3.83
CA ILE A 200 -12.71 21.89 -2.74
C ILE A 200 -12.50 20.44 -3.19
N VAL A 201 -13.08 20.06 -4.34
CA VAL A 201 -12.94 18.71 -4.90
C VAL A 201 -11.50 18.42 -5.26
N LEU A 202 -10.80 19.38 -5.84
CA LEU A 202 -9.41 19.23 -6.23
C LEU A 202 -8.50 18.91 -5.05
N ARG A 203 -8.57 19.71 -3.98
CA ARG A 203 -7.78 19.47 -2.76
C ARG A 203 -8.08 18.11 -2.15
N ASN A 204 -9.35 17.76 -2.06
CA ASN A 204 -9.79 16.46 -1.55
C ASN A 204 -9.27 15.30 -2.44
N ALA A 205 -9.36 15.43 -3.76
CA ALA A 205 -8.89 14.41 -4.67
C ALA A 205 -7.36 14.28 -4.66
N ALA A 206 -6.64 15.40 -4.54
CA ALA A 206 -5.18 15.43 -4.39
C ALA A 206 -4.71 14.74 -3.10
N ASP A 207 -5.50 14.78 -2.03
CA ASP A 207 -5.27 14.01 -0.80
C ASP A 207 -5.53 12.50 -1.01
N ASN A 208 -6.69 12.16 -1.58
CA ASN A 208 -7.23 10.81 -1.56
C ASN A 208 -6.71 9.89 -2.66
N VAL A 209 -6.63 10.40 -3.89
CA VAL A 209 -6.25 9.62 -5.08
C VAL A 209 -4.84 9.03 -4.94
N PRO A 210 -3.81 9.76 -4.45
CA PRO A 210 -2.48 9.18 -4.26
C PRO A 210 -2.46 8.01 -3.29
N CYS A 211 -3.25 8.06 -2.21
CA CYS A 211 -3.30 6.98 -1.23
C CYS A 211 -3.84 5.68 -1.84
N MET A 212 -4.90 5.76 -2.63
CA MET A 212 -5.43 4.58 -3.31
C MET A 212 -4.55 4.13 -4.48
N ALA A 213 -3.98 5.07 -5.24
CA ALA A 213 -3.02 4.75 -6.29
C ALA A 213 -1.80 4.02 -5.73
N CYS A 214 -1.26 4.50 -4.61
CA CYS A 214 -0.14 3.87 -3.92
C CYS A 214 -0.53 2.46 -3.43
N ALA A 215 -1.70 2.29 -2.81
CA ALA A 215 -2.18 0.97 -2.38
C ALA A 215 -2.32 -0.03 -3.55
N PHE A 216 -2.89 0.41 -4.68
CA PHE A 216 -3.02 -0.42 -5.87
C PHE A 216 -1.66 -0.81 -6.44
N ILE A 217 -0.76 0.14 -6.64
CA ILE A 217 0.54 -0.10 -7.29
C ILE A 217 1.45 -0.93 -6.39
N ILE A 218 1.46 -0.69 -5.08
CA ILE A 218 2.19 -1.53 -4.12
C ILE A 218 1.66 -2.96 -4.13
N HIS A 219 0.34 -3.15 -4.12
CA HIS A 219 -0.27 -4.48 -4.22
C HIS A 219 0.13 -5.15 -5.53
N HIS A 220 0.04 -4.40 -6.63
CA HIS A 220 0.32 -4.90 -7.96
C HIS A 220 1.76 -5.39 -8.09
N PHE A 221 2.74 -4.58 -7.70
CA PHE A 221 4.17 -4.89 -7.80
C PHE A 221 4.73 -5.67 -6.59
N ASP A 222 3.87 -6.04 -5.63
CA ASP A 222 4.25 -6.70 -4.37
C ASP A 222 5.38 -5.96 -3.62
N LEU A 223 5.36 -4.63 -3.62
CA LEU A 223 6.45 -3.80 -3.08
C LEU A 223 6.62 -3.95 -1.57
N PHE A 224 5.55 -4.27 -0.84
CA PHE A 224 5.64 -4.55 0.60
C PHE A 224 6.35 -5.88 0.93
N SER A 225 6.56 -6.76 -0.05
CA SER A 225 7.43 -7.92 0.12
C SER A 225 8.93 -7.55 0.17
N LEU A 226 9.27 -6.31 -0.21
CA LEU A 226 10.61 -5.74 -0.20
C LEU A 226 10.86 -5.05 1.16
N ASP A 227 11.67 -5.66 2.01
CA ASP A 227 11.97 -5.15 3.36
C ASP A 227 12.55 -3.71 3.33
N SER A 228 13.37 -3.39 2.31
CA SER A 228 13.92 -2.06 2.13
C SER A 228 12.85 -1.02 1.81
N PHE A 229 11.90 -1.35 0.92
CA PHE A 229 10.81 -0.46 0.59
C PHE A 229 9.93 -0.19 1.81
N LEU A 230 9.54 -1.25 2.52
CA LEU A 230 8.71 -1.14 3.72
C LEU A 230 9.36 -0.28 4.80
N LYS A 231 10.67 -0.45 5.05
CA LYS A 231 11.43 0.35 6.01
C LYS A 231 11.53 1.81 5.60
N THR A 232 11.87 2.10 4.34
CA THR A 232 11.95 3.48 3.85
C THR A 232 10.59 4.16 3.90
N LEU A 233 9.52 3.49 3.46
CA LEU A 233 8.17 4.05 3.53
C LEU A 233 7.72 4.32 4.97
N THR A 234 8.07 3.41 5.90
CA THR A 234 7.82 3.60 7.34
C THR A 234 8.62 4.76 7.92
N ALA A 235 9.83 5.03 7.43
CA ALA A 235 10.60 6.20 7.85
C ALA A 235 9.97 7.51 7.37
N ILE A 236 9.36 7.53 6.20
CA ILE A 236 8.70 8.71 5.63
C ILE A 236 7.33 8.96 6.28
N TYR A 237 6.47 7.94 6.33
CA TYR A 237 5.07 8.09 6.75
C TYR A 237 4.78 7.60 8.18
N GLY A 238 5.71 6.89 8.82
CA GLY A 238 5.49 6.27 10.12
C GLY A 238 4.73 4.94 10.07
N HIS A 239 4.77 4.21 11.19
CA HIS A 239 4.21 2.86 11.28
C HIS A 239 2.69 2.79 11.07
N ARG A 240 1.95 3.79 11.56
CA ARG A 240 0.48 3.77 11.53
C ARG A 240 -0.08 3.89 10.11
N PRO A 241 0.32 4.87 9.28
CA PRO A 241 -0.06 4.89 7.86
C PRO A 241 0.32 3.63 7.08
N VAL A 242 1.54 3.13 7.26
CA VAL A 242 1.99 1.91 6.55
C VAL A 242 1.13 0.68 6.93
N SER A 243 0.76 0.55 8.21
CA SER A 243 -0.10 -0.54 8.69
C SER A 243 -1.53 -0.45 8.13
N LEU A 244 -2.08 0.77 7.99
CA LEU A 244 -3.40 0.98 7.38
C LEU A 244 -3.37 0.78 5.87
N SER A 245 -2.26 1.11 5.21
CA SER A 245 -2.05 0.82 3.78
C SER A 245 -2.10 -0.69 3.51
N LEU A 246 -1.50 -1.51 4.39
CA LEU A 246 -1.60 -2.97 4.36
C LEU A 246 -3.04 -3.49 4.43
N LEU A 247 -3.91 -2.80 5.17
CA LEU A 247 -5.33 -3.16 5.26
C LEU A 247 -6.05 -2.87 3.95
N ALA A 248 -5.84 -1.68 3.35
CA ALA A 248 -6.46 -1.30 2.08
C ALA A 248 -6.12 -2.29 0.95
N MET A 249 -4.86 -2.76 0.90
CA MET A 249 -4.40 -3.73 -0.09
C MET A 249 -5.13 -5.09 -0.07
N LYS A 250 -5.81 -5.44 1.03
CA LYS A 250 -6.59 -6.70 1.10
C LYS A 250 -7.85 -6.66 0.22
N PHE A 251 -8.28 -5.47 -0.16
CA PHE A 251 -9.50 -5.24 -0.92
C PHE A 251 -9.25 -4.75 -2.35
N ILE A 252 -7.97 -4.60 -2.73
CA ILE A 252 -7.58 -4.21 -4.09
C ILE A 252 -8.00 -5.29 -5.08
N ILE A 253 -8.55 -4.85 -6.20
CA ILE A 253 -8.94 -5.69 -7.34
C ILE A 253 -7.92 -5.46 -8.45
N SER A 254 -7.41 -6.54 -9.05
CA SER A 254 -6.31 -6.48 -10.04
C SER A 254 -6.69 -5.84 -11.39
N ASP A 255 -7.99 -5.74 -11.68
CA ASP A 255 -8.50 -5.12 -12.89
C ASP A 255 -8.22 -3.61 -12.94
N ILE A 256 -7.43 -3.20 -13.93
CA ILE A 256 -7.00 -1.80 -14.07
C ILE A 256 -8.15 -0.83 -14.35
N VAL A 257 -9.22 -1.27 -15.01
CA VAL A 257 -10.38 -0.42 -15.28
C VAL A 257 -11.17 -0.20 -14.00
N ILE A 258 -11.34 -1.25 -13.18
CA ILE A 258 -11.95 -1.12 -11.84
C ILE A 258 -11.14 -0.15 -10.97
N PHE A 259 -9.81 -0.26 -10.99
CA PHE A 259 -8.96 0.66 -10.26
C PHE A 259 -9.16 2.12 -10.68
N LYS A 260 -9.15 2.40 -11.99
CA LYS A 260 -9.34 3.78 -12.50
C LYS A 260 -10.73 4.32 -12.19
N LEU A 261 -11.77 3.48 -12.27
CA LEU A 261 -13.12 3.82 -11.81
C LEU A 261 -13.17 4.09 -10.30
N ALA A 262 -12.47 3.30 -9.50
CA ALA A 262 -12.36 3.52 -8.07
C ALA A 262 -11.69 4.87 -7.80
N LEU A 263 -10.62 5.25 -8.51
CA LEU A 263 -9.97 6.56 -8.37
C LEU A 263 -10.95 7.70 -8.57
N SER A 264 -11.79 7.62 -9.60
CA SER A 264 -12.84 8.61 -9.83
C SER A 264 -13.92 8.59 -8.76
N LEU A 265 -14.37 7.42 -8.32
CA LEU A 265 -15.29 7.31 -7.19
C LEU A 265 -14.73 7.97 -5.93
N PHE A 266 -13.42 7.83 -5.68
CA PHE A 266 -12.77 8.39 -4.49
C PHE A 266 -12.53 9.89 -4.62
N ALA A 267 -12.12 10.37 -5.79
CA ALA A 267 -11.90 11.78 -6.10
C ALA A 267 -13.17 12.63 -5.91
N PHE A 268 -14.33 12.09 -6.30
CA PHE A 268 -15.62 12.77 -6.20
C PHE A 268 -16.46 12.31 -4.99
N SER A 269 -15.86 11.56 -4.06
CA SER A 269 -16.61 10.97 -2.95
C SER A 269 -16.98 12.01 -1.90
N LYS A 270 -18.27 12.16 -1.59
CA LYS A 270 -18.65 13.08 -0.51
C LYS A 270 -18.17 12.65 0.89
N THR A 271 -17.93 11.36 1.10
CA THR A 271 -17.55 10.83 2.43
C THR A 271 -16.14 11.24 2.86
N THR A 272 -15.29 11.66 1.92
CA THR A 272 -13.92 12.09 2.24
C THR A 272 -13.86 13.55 2.72
N TYR A 273 -14.87 14.39 2.41
CA TYR A 273 -14.91 15.79 2.88
C TYR A 273 -15.20 15.91 4.38
N LEU A 274 -15.77 14.88 5.02
CA LEU A 274 -16.04 14.86 6.46
C LEU A 274 -14.78 14.96 7.33
N TYR A 275 -13.60 14.73 6.74
CA TYR A 275 -12.33 14.61 7.46
C TYR A 275 -11.30 15.66 7.07
N SER A 276 -11.62 16.59 6.16
CA SER A 276 -10.71 17.69 5.86
C SER A 276 -10.90 18.81 6.89
N PRO A 277 -9.90 19.13 7.73
CA PRO A 277 -10.05 20.10 8.81
C PRO A 277 -10.29 21.54 8.31
N ASN A 278 -10.10 21.80 7.01
CA ASN A 278 -10.08 23.14 6.41
C ASN A 278 -11.24 23.42 5.44
N ILE A 279 -12.21 22.51 5.27
CA ILE A 279 -13.34 22.69 4.34
C ILE A 279 -14.63 22.88 5.14
N PRO A 280 -15.35 24.03 5.02
CA PRO A 280 -16.63 24.22 5.66
C PRO A 280 -17.65 23.18 5.17
N VAL A 281 -18.31 22.49 6.10
CA VAL A 281 -19.23 21.36 5.86
C VAL A 281 -20.38 21.69 4.90
N ASP A 282 -20.76 22.97 4.80
CA ASP A 282 -21.91 23.46 4.01
C ASP A 282 -21.54 24.18 2.70
N SER A 283 -20.27 24.12 2.26
CA SER A 283 -19.78 24.97 1.16
C SER A 283 -19.95 24.42 -0.26
N THR A 284 -20.40 23.17 -0.45
CA THR A 284 -20.49 22.57 -1.79
C THR A 284 -21.92 22.52 -2.33
N ASN A 285 -22.12 22.92 -3.59
CA ASN A 285 -23.38 22.64 -4.29
C ASN A 285 -23.46 21.14 -4.56
N SER A 286 -24.07 20.45 -3.61
CA SER A 286 -24.05 19.00 -3.55
C SER A 286 -24.65 18.31 -4.79
N SER A 287 -25.52 18.98 -5.55
CA SER A 287 -26.26 18.37 -6.65
C SER A 287 -25.38 17.90 -7.82
N THR A 288 -24.50 18.76 -8.36
CA THR A 288 -23.60 18.41 -9.48
C THR A 288 -22.57 17.37 -9.05
N LEU A 289 -21.99 17.54 -7.87
CA LEU A 289 -21.03 16.57 -7.31
C LEU A 289 -21.67 15.20 -7.12
N PHE A 290 -22.88 15.12 -6.56
CA PHE A 290 -23.63 13.87 -6.45
C PHE A 290 -23.96 13.28 -7.82
N HIS A 291 -24.28 14.10 -8.81
CA HIS A 291 -24.52 13.61 -10.16
C HIS A 291 -23.27 12.95 -10.76
N ILE A 292 -22.10 13.58 -10.60
CA ILE A 292 -20.81 13.02 -11.03
C ILE A 292 -20.49 11.73 -10.27
N GLN A 293 -20.65 11.72 -8.94
CA GLN A 293 -20.43 10.53 -8.11
C GLN A 293 -21.33 9.37 -8.54
N ASN A 294 -22.63 9.62 -8.73
CA ASN A 294 -23.60 8.62 -9.17
C ASN A 294 -23.28 8.10 -10.58
N LYS A 295 -22.82 8.97 -11.49
CA LYS A 295 -22.35 8.57 -12.81
C LYS A 295 -21.24 7.52 -12.71
N TYR A 296 -20.21 7.78 -11.90
CA TYR A 296 -19.11 6.81 -11.72
C TYR A 296 -19.56 5.53 -11.01
N ALA A 297 -20.48 5.61 -10.05
CA ALA A 297 -21.02 4.43 -9.36
C ALA A 297 -21.82 3.54 -10.33
N GLU A 298 -22.67 4.15 -11.16
CA GLU A 298 -23.46 3.46 -12.17
C GLU A 298 -22.57 2.78 -13.22
N VAL A 299 -21.58 3.51 -13.76
CA VAL A 299 -20.63 2.97 -14.74
C VAL A 299 -19.82 1.83 -14.14
N THR A 300 -19.39 1.96 -12.89
CA THR A 300 -18.68 0.89 -12.17
C THR A 300 -19.57 -0.35 -12.06
N TRP A 301 -20.81 -0.20 -11.61
CA TRP A 301 -21.74 -1.32 -11.49
C TRP A 301 -22.01 -2.02 -12.83
N LYS A 302 -22.26 -1.24 -13.89
CA LYS A 302 -22.49 -1.76 -15.24
C LYS A 302 -21.26 -2.47 -15.79
N TYR A 303 -20.07 -1.91 -15.62
CA TYR A 303 -18.81 -2.52 -16.02
C TYR A 303 -18.59 -3.86 -15.30
N LEU A 304 -18.81 -3.90 -13.99
CA LEU A 304 -18.66 -5.13 -13.21
C LEU A 304 -19.63 -6.22 -13.67
N ASN A 305 -20.90 -5.88 -13.91
CA ASN A 305 -21.89 -6.84 -14.40
C ASN A 305 -21.53 -7.36 -15.79
N TYR A 306 -21.10 -6.47 -16.70
CA TYR A 306 -20.65 -6.84 -18.03
C TYR A 306 -19.45 -7.79 -17.99
N ARG A 307 -18.46 -7.50 -17.14
CA ARG A 307 -17.17 -8.20 -17.12
C ARG A 307 -17.21 -9.51 -16.31
N TYR A 308 -17.88 -9.51 -15.17
CA TYR A 308 -17.79 -10.58 -14.17
C TYR A 308 -19.14 -11.28 -13.90
N GLY A 309 -20.24 -10.75 -14.43
CA GLY A 309 -21.59 -11.21 -14.10
C GLY A 309 -22.03 -10.79 -12.69
N TRP A 310 -23.33 -10.93 -12.40
CA TRP A 310 -23.95 -10.34 -11.22
C TRP A 310 -23.31 -10.73 -9.88
N TYR A 311 -23.04 -12.01 -9.67
CA TYR A 311 -22.56 -12.50 -8.37
C TYR A 311 -21.15 -12.00 -8.03
N GLU A 312 -20.22 -12.07 -8.99
CA GLU A 312 -18.88 -11.53 -8.80
C GLU A 312 -18.88 -10.00 -8.83
N ALA A 313 -19.79 -9.36 -9.58
CA ALA A 313 -19.97 -7.91 -9.53
C ALA A 313 -20.31 -7.40 -8.13
N VAL A 314 -21.20 -8.09 -7.40
CA VAL A 314 -21.52 -7.75 -6.00
C VAL A 314 -20.27 -7.81 -5.13
N LYS A 315 -19.47 -8.87 -5.26
CA LYS A 315 -18.23 -9.02 -4.47
C LYS A 315 -17.20 -7.95 -4.80
N HIS A 316 -16.97 -7.68 -6.08
CA HIS A 316 -16.06 -6.63 -6.50
C HIS A 316 -16.53 -5.25 -6.03
N PHE A 317 -17.82 -4.94 -6.15
CA PHE A 317 -18.36 -3.67 -5.68
C PHE A 317 -18.20 -3.52 -4.17
N HIS A 318 -18.44 -4.59 -3.41
CA HIS A 318 -18.16 -4.65 -1.98
C HIS A 318 -16.68 -4.40 -1.68
N SER A 319 -15.75 -5.08 -2.38
CA SER A 319 -14.31 -4.85 -2.23
C SER A 319 -13.91 -3.40 -2.52
N ILE A 320 -14.48 -2.75 -3.55
CA ILE A 320 -14.26 -1.33 -3.83
C ILE A 320 -14.66 -0.49 -2.61
N ILE A 321 -15.86 -0.69 -2.05
CA ILE A 321 -16.32 0.07 -0.88
C ILE A 321 -15.36 -0.09 0.31
N TYR A 322 -14.93 -1.32 0.62
CA TYR A 322 -13.98 -1.56 1.71
C TYR A 322 -12.61 -0.95 1.46
N CYS A 323 -12.15 -0.97 0.20
CA CYS A 323 -10.91 -0.29 -0.20
C CYS A 323 -11.02 1.22 0.04
N LEU A 324 -12.12 1.85 -0.42
CA LEU A 324 -12.36 3.28 -0.20
C LEU A 324 -12.40 3.63 1.29
N MET A 325 -13.11 2.85 2.11
CA MET A 325 -13.17 3.05 3.56
C MET A 325 -11.80 2.89 4.22
N ALA A 326 -11.03 1.87 3.85
CA ALA A 326 -9.68 1.65 4.38
C ALA A 326 -8.74 2.79 3.99
N CYS A 327 -8.83 3.29 2.76
CA CYS A 327 -8.10 4.48 2.31
C CYS A 327 -8.53 5.73 3.07
N THR A 328 -9.82 5.94 3.35
CA THR A 328 -10.28 7.06 4.19
C THR A 328 -9.70 6.97 5.61
N MET A 329 -9.62 5.78 6.21
CA MET A 329 -8.98 5.59 7.51
C MET A 329 -7.47 5.89 7.46
N LEU A 330 -6.81 5.57 6.36
CA LEU A 330 -5.40 5.86 6.11
C LEU A 330 -5.14 7.37 6.00
N MET A 331 -6.06 8.15 5.42
CA MET A 331 -5.89 9.59 5.24
C MET A 331 -5.67 10.34 6.56
N VAL A 332 -6.43 9.99 7.59
CA VAL A 332 -6.41 10.69 8.89
C VAL A 332 -4.99 10.81 9.47
N PRO A 333 -4.19 9.74 9.59
CA PRO A 333 -2.79 9.88 10.01
C PRO A 333 -1.85 10.38 8.90
N VAL A 334 -2.14 10.15 7.61
CA VAL A 334 -1.27 10.60 6.51
C VAL A 334 -1.26 12.13 6.36
N GLN A 335 -2.39 12.80 6.62
CA GLN A 335 -2.50 14.27 6.63
C GLN A 335 -1.66 14.95 7.71
N SER A 336 -1.11 14.20 8.67
CA SER A 336 -0.16 14.72 9.66
C SER A 336 1.31 14.61 9.23
N VAL A 337 1.58 14.01 8.06
CA VAL A 337 2.93 13.81 7.53
C VAL A 337 3.29 14.98 6.61
N SER A 338 4.32 15.75 6.96
CA SER A 338 4.71 16.97 6.21
C SER A 338 4.95 16.69 4.73
N THR A 339 5.70 15.64 4.41
CA THR A 339 5.97 15.26 3.01
C THR A 339 4.71 14.97 2.21
N HIS A 340 3.63 14.45 2.84
CA HIS A 340 2.36 14.29 2.14
C HIS A 340 1.72 15.64 1.86
N VAL A 341 1.61 16.49 2.88
CA VAL A 341 0.99 17.82 2.80
C VAL A 341 1.70 18.67 1.74
N ASP A 342 3.03 18.71 1.76
CA ASP A 342 3.84 19.47 0.80
C ASP A 342 3.58 19.02 -0.65
N ASN A 343 3.48 17.70 -0.89
CA ASN A 343 3.16 17.17 -2.21
C ASN A 343 1.72 17.53 -2.61
N VAL A 344 0.75 17.37 -1.72
CA VAL A 344 -0.65 17.73 -2.00
C VAL A 344 -0.78 19.21 -2.37
N ASP A 345 -0.17 20.10 -1.59
CA ASP A 345 -0.20 21.53 -1.84
C ASP A 345 0.41 21.88 -3.20
N SER A 346 1.55 21.27 -3.54
CA SER A 346 2.21 21.48 -4.84
C SER A 346 1.31 21.07 -6.02
N ILE A 347 0.63 19.93 -5.93
CA ILE A 347 -0.24 19.44 -7.01
C ILE A 347 -1.50 20.30 -7.12
N VAL A 348 -2.05 20.72 -5.98
CA VAL A 348 -3.22 21.60 -5.91
C VAL A 348 -2.89 22.92 -6.59
N GLU A 349 -1.83 23.59 -6.18
CA GLU A 349 -1.40 24.87 -6.76
C GLU A 349 -1.17 24.76 -8.26
N LEU A 350 -0.38 23.79 -8.72
CA LEU A 350 -0.09 23.58 -10.14
C LEU A 350 -1.37 23.32 -10.95
N THR A 351 -2.29 22.55 -10.38
CA THR A 351 -3.53 22.18 -11.07
C THR A 351 -4.52 23.34 -11.10
N GLU A 352 -4.69 24.08 -10.01
CA GLU A 352 -5.55 25.29 -9.99
C GLU A 352 -5.07 26.31 -11.02
N VAL A 353 -3.75 26.57 -11.10
CA VAL A 353 -3.18 27.49 -12.10
C VAL A 353 -3.50 27.04 -13.52
N THR A 354 -3.36 25.74 -13.80
CA THR A 354 -3.66 25.21 -15.15
C THR A 354 -5.15 25.36 -15.48
N LEU A 355 -6.02 25.00 -14.53
CA LEU A 355 -7.47 25.06 -14.71
C LEU A 355 -7.99 26.50 -14.86
N ILE A 356 -7.37 27.48 -14.20
CA ILE A 356 -7.70 28.91 -14.36
C ILE A 356 -7.30 29.41 -15.74
N LEU A 357 -6.13 29.01 -16.26
CA LEU A 357 -5.66 29.43 -17.58
C LEU A 357 -6.54 28.89 -18.71
N ASP A 358 -7.16 27.72 -18.53
CA ASP A 358 -8.08 27.12 -19.51
C ASP A 358 -9.50 27.75 -19.49
N ASP A 359 -9.87 28.46 -18.42
CA ASP A 359 -11.16 29.16 -18.27
C ASP A 359 -11.16 30.59 -18.88
N VAL A 360 -9.99 31.13 -19.25
CA VAL A 360 -9.78 32.48 -19.84
C VAL A 360 -9.59 32.38 -21.35
#